data_AF-A0A7Y3DA93-F1
#
_entry.id   AF-A0A7Y3DA93-F1
#
_cell.length_a   1.000
_cell.length_b   1.000
_cell.length_c   1.000
_cell.angle_alpha   90.00
_cell.angle_beta   90.00
_cell.angle_gamma   90.00
#
_symmetry.space_group_name_H-M   'P 1'
#
loop_
_entity.id
_entity.type
_entity.pdbx_description
1 polymer ?
#
loop_
_entity_poly.entity_id
_entity_poly.type
_entity_poly.pdbx_seq_one_letter_code
_entity_poly.pdbx_strand_id
1 'polypeptide(L)' 'MAGARYLLGMDVGGGGGRCLLVDVESGACVSAARRWTHPAAPGTGGTGQDLDLPLLWQKLGEASREVMARAGAR' A
#
# COMPACT_ATOMS: atom_id res chain seq x y z
N MET A 1 -28.06 2.60 -12.67
CA MET A 1 -27.48 2.87 -11.35
C MET A 1 -26.03 3.28 -11.58
N ALA A 2 -25.57 4.40 -11.01
CA ALA A 2 -24.15 4.71 -11.02
C ALA A 2 -23.43 3.69 -10.12
N GLY A 3 -22.37 3.05 -10.61
CA GLY A 3 -21.54 2.15 -9.80
C GLY A 3 -20.86 2.94 -8.68
N ALA A 4 -20.57 2.28 -7.56
CA ALA A 4 -19.81 2.90 -6.47
C ALA A 4 -18.44 3.39 -7.00
N ARG A 5 -18.07 4.62 -6.66
CA ARG A 5 -16.82 5.24 -7.07
C ARG A 5 -15.87 5.28 -5.89
N TYR A 6 -14.70 4.68 -6.05
CA TYR A 6 -13.67 4.67 -5.03
C TYR A 6 -12.38 5.32 -5.55
N LEU A 7 -11.64 5.96 -4.66
CA LEU A 7 -10.27 6.43 -4.89
C LEU A 7 -9.33 5.65 -3.96
N LEU A 8 -8.25 5.10 -4.53
CA LEU A 8 -7.21 4.42 -3.77
C LEU A 8 -5.94 5.27 -3.74
N GLY A 9 -5.55 5.70 -2.55
CA GLY A 9 -4.24 6.31 -2.30
C GLY A 9 -3.25 5.28 -1.79
N MET A 10 -2.00 5.37 -2.27
CA MET A 10 -0.88 4.56 -1.79
C MET A 10 0.24 5.48 -1.30
N ASP A 11 0.61 5.32 -0.04
CA ASP A 11 1.80 5.94 0.56
C ASP A 11 2.88 4.86 0.70
N VAL A 12 4.04 5.07 0.06
CA VAL A 12 5.12 4.08 -0.03
C VAL A 12 6.38 4.70 0.57
N GLY A 13 6.63 4.37 1.84
CA GLY A 13 7.79 4.86 2.60
C GLY A 13 8.93 3.85 2.69
N GLY A 14 10.04 4.28 3.30
CA GLY A 14 11.23 3.45 3.45
C GLY A 14 11.03 2.18 4.29
N GLY A 15 10.21 2.23 5.34
CA GLY A 15 9.98 1.10 6.27
C GLY A 15 8.59 0.45 6.17
N GLY A 16 7.76 0.91 5.24
CA GLY A 16 6.40 0.42 5.10
C GLY A 16 5.58 1.26 4.16
N GLY A 17 4.36 0.79 3.89
CA GLY A 17 3.40 1.51 3.07
C GLY A 17 1.98 1.34 3.58
N ARG A 18 1.11 2.24 3.12
CA ARG A 18 -0.30 2.30 3.49
C ARG A 18 -1.15 2.45 2.23
N CYS A 19 -2.22 1.66 2.17
CA CYS A 19 -3.33 1.88 1.25
C CYS A 19 -4.47 2.58 2.00
N LEU A 20 -5.05 3.60 1.38
CA LEU A 20 -6.26 4.30 1.84
C LEU A 20 -7.29 4.27 0.71
N LEU A 21 -8.43 3.61 0.93
CA LEU A 21 -9.55 3.62 0.01
C LEU A 21 -10.62 4.59 0.53
N VAL A 22 -11.09 5.47 -0.36
CA VAL A 22 -12.12 6.48 -0.07
C VAL A 22 -13.31 6.22 -0.97
N ASP A 23 -14.48 6.05 -0.37
CA ASP A 23 -15.78 6.13 -1.08
C ASP A 23 -16.05 7.60 -1.42
N VAL A 24 -16.19 7.89 -2.71
CA VAL A 24 -16.37 9.27 -3.20
C VAL A 24 -17.72 9.87 -2.80
N GLU A 25 -18.75 9.04 -2.66
CA GLU A 25 -20.11 9.51 -2.35
C GLU A 25 -20.29 9.73 -0.85
N SER A 26 -19.81 8.79 -0.03
CA SER A 26 -20.00 8.86 1.44
C SER A 26 -18.83 9.50 2.19
N GLY A 27 -17.65 9.60 1.58
CA GLY A 27 -16.41 9.99 2.25
C GLY A 27 -15.86 8.93 3.20
N ALA A 28 -16.48 7.74 3.28
CA ALA A 28 -16.02 6.66 4.14
C ALA A 28 -14.61 6.21 3.74
N CYS A 29 -13.76 6.01 4.74
CA CYS A 29 -12.35 5.69 4.55
C CYS A 29 -12.00 4.34 5.17
N VAL A 30 -11.28 3.51 4.42
CA VAL A 30 -10.69 2.26 4.91
C VAL A 30 -9.21 2.26 4.61
N SER A 31 -8.39 1.82 5.57
CA SER A 31 -6.95 1.73 5.36
C SER A 31 -6.36 0.39 5.80
N ALA A 32 -5.22 0.06 5.21
CA ALA A 32 -4.38 -1.07 5.59
C ALA A 32 -2.91 -0.69 5.42
N ALA A 33 -2.04 -1.19 6.28
CA ALA A 33 -0.61 -0.92 6.24
C ALA A 33 0.22 -2.21 6.23
N ARG A 34 1.43 -2.11 5.69
CA ARG A 34 2.44 -3.18 5.69
C ARG A 34 3.80 -2.60 6.08
N ARG A 35 4.56 -3.36 6.86
CA ARG A 35 5.95 -3.04 7.19
C ARG A 35 6.90 -3.86 6.32
N TRP A 36 8.06 -3.28 6.05
CA TRP A 36 9.20 -3.94 5.42
C TRP A 36 10.50 -3.35 5.94
N THR A 37 11.57 -4.11 5.77
CA THR A 37 12.94 -3.69 6.07
C THR A 37 13.78 -4.00 4.85
N HIS A 38 14.75 -3.14 4.55
CA HIS A 38 15.69 -3.34 3.45
C HIS A 38 17.07 -3.62 4.05
N PRO A 39 17.80 -4.63 3.56
CA PRO A 39 19.21 -4.74 3.89
C PRO A 39 19.98 -3.57 3.25
N ALA A 40 21.14 -3.26 3.83
CA ALA A 40 22.05 -2.29 3.21
C ALA A 40 22.55 -2.82 1.85
N ALA A 41 22.53 -1.97 0.84
CA ALA A 41 23.06 -2.33 -0.48
C ALA A 41 24.59 -2.47 -0.42
N PRO A 42 25.18 -3.56 -0.97
CA PRO A 42 26.63 -3.75 -1.00
C PRO A 42 27.36 -2.55 -1.65
N GLY A 43 28.52 -2.18 -1.11
CA GLY A 43 29.35 -1.10 -1.67
C GLY A 43 28.89 0.33 -1.35
N THR A 44 27.80 0.51 -0.58
CA THR A 44 27.25 1.85 -0.28
C THR A 44 27.67 2.41 1.09
N GLY A 45 28.52 1.70 1.83
CA GLY A 45 28.91 2.11 3.19
C GLY A 45 27.73 2.24 4.16
N GLY A 46 26.62 1.54 3.91
CA GLY A 46 25.40 1.60 4.73
C GLY A 46 24.43 2.73 4.35
N THR A 47 24.73 3.54 3.33
CA THR A 47 23.88 4.66 2.92
C THR A 47 22.86 4.31 1.85
N GLY A 48 23.06 3.20 1.13
CA GLY A 48 22.10 2.65 0.17
C GLY A 48 21.34 1.46 0.76
N GLN A 49 20.13 1.25 0.26
CA GLN A 49 19.25 0.15 0.65
C GLN A 49 19.02 -0.74 -0.59
N ASP A 50 19.08 -2.05 -0.40
CA ASP A 50 18.72 -3.02 -1.43
C ASP A 50 17.22 -3.33 -1.31
N LEU A 51 16.44 -2.84 -2.27
CA LEU A 51 14.99 -2.91 -2.22
C LEU A 51 14.50 -4.25 -2.78
N ASP A 52 13.87 -5.07 -1.94
CA ASP A 52 13.13 -6.24 -2.41
C ASP A 52 11.80 -5.81 -3.08
N LEU A 53 11.91 -5.40 -4.34
CA LEU A 53 10.76 -4.92 -5.13
C LEU A 53 9.64 -5.97 -5.23
N PRO A 54 9.91 -7.26 -5.48
CA PRO A 54 8.87 -8.29 -5.45
C PRO A 54 8.10 -8.32 -4.13
N LEU A 55 8.79 -8.31 -2.99
CA LEU A 55 8.14 -8.30 -1.67
C LEU A 55 7.32 -7.03 -1.43
N LEU A 56 7.84 -5.87 -1.84
CA LEU A 56 7.14 -4.59 -1.73
C LEU A 56 5.84 -4.60 -2.53
N TRP A 57 5.89 -5.01 -3.80
CA TRP A 57 4.71 -5.12 -4.65
C TRP A 57 3.70 -6.14 -4.12
N GLN A 58 4.17 -7.28 -3.61
CA GLN A 58 3.30 -8.26 -2.96
C GLN A 58 2.55 -7.62 -1.78
N LYS A 59 3.27 -6.97 -0.86
CA LYS A 59 2.69 -6.32 0.32
C LYS A 59 1.70 -5.21 -0.05
N LEU A 60 2.02 -4.39 -1.04
CA LEU A 60 1.11 -3.35 -1.54
C LEU A 60 -0.15 -3.97 -2.16
N GLY A 61 -0.01 -5.05 -2.92
CA GLY A 61 -1.14 -5.80 -3.47
C GLY A 61 -2.02 -6.44 -2.39
N GLU A 62 -1.42 -6.95 -1.31
CA GLU A 62 -2.17 -7.46 -0.15
C GLU A 62 -2.96 -6.35 0.55
N ALA A 63 -2.32 -5.20 0.81
CA ALA A 63 -2.95 -4.06 1.45
C ALA A 63 -4.09 -3.47 0.61
N SER A 64 -3.91 -3.38 -0.71
CA SER A 64 -4.95 -2.88 -1.63
C SER A 64 -6.16 -3.82 -1.68
N ARG A 65 -5.94 -5.14 -1.78
CA ARG A 65 -7.02 -6.13 -1.73
C ARG A 65 -7.74 -6.12 -0.39
N GLU A 66 -7.02 -5.95 0.71
CA GLU A 66 -7.60 -5.86 2.06
C GLU A 66 -8.54 -4.65 2.20
N VAL A 67 -8.15 -3.46 1.74
CA VAL A 67 -9.03 -2.28 1.81
C VAL A 67 -10.24 -2.40 0.88
N MET A 68 -10.08 -2.97 -0.31
CA MET A 68 -11.20 -3.24 -1.22
C MET A 68 -12.21 -4.21 -0.61
N ALA A 69 -11.73 -5.33 -0.05
CA ALA A 69 -12.59 -6.32 0.60
C ALA A 69 -13.35 -5.74 1.80
N ARG A 70 -12.67 -4.93 2.64
CA ARG A 70 -13.29 -4.26 3.79
C ARG A 70 -14.33 -3.21 3.41
N ALA A 71 -14.13 -2.52 2.29
CA ALA A 71 -15.08 -1.53 1.78
C ALA A 71 -16.22 -2.16 0.97
N GLY A 72 -16.18 -3.47 0.72
CA GLY A 72 -17.14 -4.13 -0.16
C GLY A 72 -16.99 -3.75 -1.64
N ALA A 73 -15.85 -3.16 -2.02
CA ALA A 73 -15.51 -2.87 -3.40
C ALA A 73 -15.13 -4.19 -4.10
N ARG A 74 -15.80 -4.52 -5.21
CA ARG A 74 -15.65 -5.78 -5.95
C ARG A 74 -15.10 -5.52 -7.34
#